data_AF-A0A0P1AY80-F1
#
_entry.id   AF-A0A0P1AY80-F1
#
_cell.length_a   1.000
_cell.length_b   1.000
_cell.length_c   1.000
_cell.angle_alpha   90.00
_cell.angle_beta   90.00
_cell.angle_gamma   90.00
#
_symmetry.space_group_name_H-M   'P 1'
#
loop_
_entity.id
_entity.type
_entity.pdbx_description
1 polymer ?
#
loop_
_entity_poly.entity_id
_entity_poly.type
_entity_poly.pdbx_seq_one_letter_code
_entity_poly.pdbx_strand_id
1 'polypeptide(L)'
;MDVTMEDHGSASHEEKFRTYNEALVHAATCSATKCDALDGRCHKVKASIDHFVRCYGPRRKISPIESCEMCSKIWGLLCFHAKTCRMPLDQRCTVSQCDYLRDKIARKRENDRRELQEAKVKIQIQLKEWPVERRVAQVEADRQQVLQLIADIRAGKTRQPQVIQAQQQPMMSTS
;
A
#
# COMPACT_ATOMS: atom_id res chain seq x y z
N MET A 1 -14.24 -0.02 27.70
CA MET A 1 -13.41 1.11 27.27
C MET A 1 -13.13 0.89 25.79
N ASP A 2 -13.97 1.48 24.94
CA ASP A 2 -13.78 1.45 23.48
C ASP A 2 -12.55 2.26 23.12
N VAL A 3 -11.54 1.59 22.57
CA VAL A 3 -10.35 2.23 22.04
C VAL A 3 -10.66 2.64 20.61
N THR A 4 -11.26 3.82 20.45
CA THR A 4 -11.42 4.46 19.15
C THR A 4 -10.03 4.86 18.66
N MET A 5 -9.40 4.01 17.85
CA MET A 5 -8.18 4.38 17.15
C MET A 5 -8.56 5.31 16.00
N GLU A 6 -8.32 6.61 16.19
CA GLU A 6 -8.55 7.61 15.16
C GLU A 6 -7.54 7.46 14.01
N ASP A 7 -8.04 7.00 12.88
CA ASP A 7 -7.32 6.69 11.63
C ASP A 7 -7.26 7.91 10.70
N HIS A 8 -6.95 9.09 11.26
CA HIS A 8 -7.04 10.37 10.52
C HIS A 8 -6.00 10.51 9.39
N GLY A 9 -4.97 9.66 9.37
CA GLY A 9 -3.93 9.65 8.33
C GLY A 9 -4.27 8.81 7.10
N SER A 10 -5.01 7.71 7.25
CA SER A 10 -5.35 6.82 6.12
C SER A 10 -6.44 7.44 5.24
N ALA A 11 -7.43 8.12 5.84
CA ALA A 11 -8.57 8.70 5.15
C ALA A 11 -8.14 9.76 4.13
N SER A 12 -7.21 10.65 4.52
CA SER A 12 -6.65 11.67 3.62
C SER A 12 -5.82 11.07 2.48
N HIS A 13 -5.10 9.98 2.75
CA HIS A 13 -4.29 9.30 1.74
C HIS A 13 -5.14 8.50 0.75
N GLU A 14 -6.20 7.85 1.23
CA GLU A 14 -7.14 7.13 0.39
C GLU A 14 -7.95 8.09 -0.50
N GLU A 15 -8.35 9.24 0.03
CA GLU A 15 -9.04 10.29 -0.74
C GLU A 15 -8.19 10.84 -1.88
N LYS A 16 -6.88 11.03 -1.64
CA LYS A 16 -5.93 11.36 -2.72
C LYS A 16 -5.91 10.27 -3.78
N PHE A 17 -5.86 8.99 -3.40
CA PHE A 17 -5.92 7.91 -4.37
C PHE A 17 -7.23 7.87 -5.15
N ARG A 18 -8.38 8.09 -4.52
CA ARG A 18 -9.68 8.21 -5.22
C ARG A 18 -9.64 9.33 -6.27
N THR A 19 -9.19 10.51 -5.86
CA THR A 19 -9.04 11.70 -6.71
C THR A 19 -8.12 11.47 -7.91
N TYR A 20 -6.99 10.78 -7.71
CA TYR A 20 -6.06 10.45 -8.79
C TYR A 20 -6.49 9.23 -9.62
N ASN A 21 -7.33 8.35 -9.07
CA ASN A 21 -7.87 7.19 -9.78
C ASN A 21 -8.84 7.63 -10.89
N GLU A 22 -9.66 8.65 -10.64
CA GLU A 22 -10.50 9.26 -11.69
C GLU A 22 -9.63 9.82 -12.83
N ALA A 23 -8.54 10.52 -12.48
CA ALA A 23 -7.59 11.03 -13.47
C ALA A 23 -6.86 9.92 -14.23
N LEU A 24 -6.59 8.79 -13.58
CA LEU A 24 -6.00 7.61 -14.20
C LEU A 24 -6.93 6.97 -15.24
N VAL A 25 -8.20 6.80 -14.90
CA VAL A 25 -9.20 6.25 -15.84
C VAL A 25 -9.38 7.19 -17.03
N HIS A 26 -9.47 8.50 -16.80
CA HIS A 26 -9.54 9.48 -17.87
C HIS A 26 -8.26 9.48 -18.75
N ALA A 27 -7.08 9.48 -18.12
CA ALA A 27 -5.80 9.48 -18.84
C ALA A 27 -5.63 8.25 -19.75
N ALA A 28 -6.19 7.11 -19.37
CA ALA A 28 -6.11 5.86 -20.14
C ALA A 28 -6.82 5.92 -21.51
N THR A 29 -7.83 6.78 -21.65
CA THR A 29 -8.60 6.94 -22.91
C THR A 29 -8.40 8.30 -23.56
N CYS A 30 -7.75 9.25 -22.87
CA CYS A 30 -7.53 10.59 -23.37
C CYS A 30 -6.39 10.64 -24.38
N SER A 31 -6.64 11.13 -25.60
CA SER A 31 -5.61 11.33 -26.64
C SER A 31 -4.98 12.73 -26.64
N ALA A 32 -5.58 13.71 -25.94
CA ALA A 32 -5.09 15.09 -25.93
C ALA A 32 -3.73 15.22 -25.23
N THR A 33 -2.78 15.88 -25.89
CA THR A 33 -1.41 16.10 -25.38
C THR A 33 -1.37 17.13 -24.25
N LYS A 34 -2.22 18.16 -24.33
CA LYS A 34 -2.44 19.21 -23.33
C LYS A 34 -3.89 19.16 -22.86
N CYS A 35 -4.17 18.28 -21.90
CA CYS A 35 -5.51 18.09 -21.35
C CYS A 35 -5.59 18.73 -19.96
N ASP A 36 -6.44 19.74 -19.82
CA ASP A 36 -6.65 20.46 -18.56
C ASP A 36 -7.77 19.83 -17.69
N ALA A 37 -8.35 18.72 -18.15
CA ALA A 37 -9.39 18.01 -17.39
C ALA A 37 -8.88 17.58 -16.01
N LEU A 38 -9.79 17.57 -15.04
CA LEU A 38 -9.52 17.22 -13.64
C LEU A 38 -8.40 18.09 -13.05
N ASP A 39 -8.47 19.40 -13.27
CA ASP A 39 -7.51 20.39 -12.75
C ASP A 39 -6.07 20.12 -13.20
N GLY A 40 -5.91 19.70 -14.47
CA GLY A 40 -4.61 19.34 -15.04
C GLY A 40 -4.00 18.03 -14.52
N ARG A 41 -4.73 17.25 -13.70
CA ARG A 41 -4.26 15.94 -13.20
C ARG A 41 -4.06 14.93 -14.32
N CYS A 42 -4.86 15.00 -15.40
CA CYS A 42 -4.71 14.13 -16.57
C CYS A 42 -3.27 14.14 -17.10
N HIS A 43 -2.72 15.34 -17.34
CA HIS A 43 -1.35 15.50 -17.83
C HIS A 43 -0.31 14.89 -16.88
N LYS A 44 -0.43 15.12 -15.57
CA LYS A 44 0.47 14.57 -14.55
C LYS A 44 0.44 13.04 -14.51
N VAL A 45 -0.75 12.45 -14.61
CA VAL A 45 -0.91 10.98 -14.61
C VAL A 45 -0.33 10.37 -15.88
N LYS A 46 -0.58 10.97 -17.06
CA LYS A 46 0.04 10.53 -18.32
C LYS A 46 1.57 10.53 -18.24
N ALA A 47 2.16 11.62 -17.78
CA ALA A 47 3.62 11.71 -17.60
C ALA A 47 4.17 10.64 -16.64
N SER A 48 3.40 10.31 -15.58
CA SER A 48 3.78 9.26 -14.62
C SER A 48 3.70 7.86 -15.24
N ILE A 49 2.69 7.58 -16.07
CA ILE A 49 2.57 6.33 -16.83
C ILE A 49 3.71 6.21 -17.83
N ASP A 50 4.00 7.26 -18.60
CA ASP A 50 5.09 7.27 -19.58
C ASP A 50 6.44 7.00 -18.90
N HIS A 51 6.69 7.64 -17.75
CA HIS A 51 7.85 7.36 -16.93
C HIS A 51 7.88 5.89 -16.50
N PHE A 52 6.78 5.36 -15.94
CA PHE A 52 6.71 3.97 -15.47
C PHE A 52 7.04 2.97 -16.58
N VAL A 53 6.47 3.15 -17.78
CA VAL A 53 6.73 2.28 -18.93
C VAL A 53 8.19 2.36 -19.38
N ARG A 54 8.81 3.54 -19.35
CA ARG A 54 10.23 3.71 -19.75
C ARG A 54 11.22 3.22 -18.69
N CYS A 55 10.90 3.45 -17.42
CA CYS A 55 11.76 3.16 -16.27
C CYS A 55 11.68 1.68 -15.87
N TYR A 56 10.46 1.15 -15.79
CA TYR A 56 10.15 -0.20 -15.31
C TYR A 56 9.67 -1.17 -16.40
N GLY A 57 9.64 -0.75 -17.67
CA GLY A 57 9.34 -1.61 -18.81
C GLY A 57 10.42 -2.66 -19.13
N PRO A 58 10.37 -3.32 -20.30
CA PRO A 58 11.23 -4.47 -20.64
C PRO A 58 12.74 -4.22 -20.58
N ARG A 59 13.17 -2.95 -20.65
CA ARG A 59 14.58 -2.53 -20.59
C ARG A 59 14.94 -1.94 -19.22
N ARG A 60 14.46 -2.56 -18.12
CA ARG A 60 14.61 -2.02 -16.76
C ARG A 60 16.06 -1.63 -16.49
N LYS A 61 16.26 -0.35 -16.16
CA LYS A 61 17.54 0.15 -15.63
C LYS A 61 17.59 0.10 -14.10
N ILE A 62 16.43 -0.04 -13.46
CA ILE A 62 16.24 0.09 -12.01
C ILE A 62 15.48 -1.13 -11.48
N SER A 63 16.00 -1.76 -10.43
CA SER A 63 15.38 -2.82 -9.64
C SER A 63 15.74 -2.57 -8.17
N PRO A 64 14.79 -2.54 -7.21
CA PRO A 64 13.32 -2.76 -7.24
C PRO A 64 12.48 -1.51 -7.63
N ILE A 65 11.15 -1.65 -7.87
CA ILE A 65 10.23 -0.50 -8.17
C ILE A 65 10.41 0.65 -7.18
N GLU A 66 10.60 0.28 -5.92
CA GLU A 66 10.68 1.17 -4.76
C GLU A 66 11.90 2.10 -4.81
N SER A 67 12.93 1.75 -5.59
CA SER A 67 14.11 2.60 -5.75
C SER A 67 13.89 3.81 -6.65
N CYS A 68 12.75 3.88 -7.37
CA CYS A 68 12.34 5.06 -8.09
C CYS A 68 11.07 5.65 -7.46
N GLU A 69 11.17 6.85 -6.90
CA GLU A 69 10.05 7.52 -6.22
C GLU A 69 8.83 7.73 -7.13
N MET A 70 9.04 8.08 -8.39
CA MET A 70 7.96 8.25 -9.36
C MET A 70 7.26 6.91 -9.65
N CYS A 71 8.04 5.84 -9.84
CA CYS A 71 7.50 4.50 -10.06
C CYS A 71 6.74 3.98 -8.85
N SER A 72 7.24 4.21 -7.63
CA SER A 72 6.57 3.82 -6.39
C SER A 72 5.18 4.46 -6.26
N LYS A 73 5.07 5.77 -6.55
CA LYS A 73 3.79 6.51 -6.48
C LYS A 73 2.76 6.01 -7.50
N ILE A 74 3.14 5.91 -8.77
CA ILE A 74 2.20 5.44 -9.82
C ILE A 74 1.85 3.96 -9.63
N TRP A 75 2.79 3.15 -9.15
CA TRP A 75 2.53 1.75 -8.81
C TRP A 75 1.47 1.62 -7.71
N GLY A 76 1.57 2.43 -6.66
CA GLY A 76 0.55 2.51 -5.60
C GLY A 76 -0.83 2.85 -6.16
N LEU A 77 -0.91 3.83 -7.06
CA LEU A 77 -2.16 4.23 -7.71
C LEU A 77 -2.73 3.12 -8.62
N LEU A 78 -1.89 2.44 -9.40
CA LEU A 78 -2.31 1.30 -10.23
C LEU A 78 -2.83 0.14 -9.37
N CYS A 79 -2.18 -0.14 -8.24
CA CYS A 79 -2.66 -1.14 -7.28
C CYS A 79 -3.99 -0.74 -6.64
N PHE A 80 -4.17 0.54 -6.30
CA PHE A 80 -5.44 1.06 -5.79
C PHE A 80 -6.55 0.92 -6.83
N HIS A 81 -6.28 1.30 -8.08
CA HIS A 81 -7.21 1.11 -9.19
C HIS A 81 -7.59 -0.37 -9.33
N ALA A 82 -6.63 -1.29 -9.40
CA ALA A 82 -6.90 -2.72 -9.54
C ALA A 82 -7.75 -3.30 -8.39
N LYS A 83 -7.57 -2.79 -7.16
CA LYS A 83 -8.39 -3.20 -6.00
C LYS A 83 -9.84 -2.71 -6.07
N THR A 84 -10.07 -1.55 -6.69
CA THR A 84 -11.37 -0.86 -6.72
C THR A 84 -12.08 -0.96 -8.07
N CYS A 85 -11.39 -1.47 -9.09
CA CYS A 85 -11.90 -1.66 -10.43
C CYS A 85 -13.05 -2.66 -10.43
N ARG A 86 -14.23 -2.21 -10.90
CA ARG A 86 -15.44 -3.01 -11.01
C ARG A 86 -15.66 -3.57 -12.41
N MET A 87 -14.67 -3.43 -13.30
CA MET A 87 -14.75 -3.98 -14.66
C MET A 87 -14.99 -5.50 -14.57
N PRO A 88 -15.97 -6.06 -15.28
CA PRO A 88 -16.17 -7.50 -15.36
C PRO A 88 -14.91 -8.25 -15.80
N LEU A 89 -14.78 -9.53 -15.46
CA LEU A 89 -13.58 -10.33 -15.78
C LEU A 89 -13.48 -10.69 -17.27
N ASP A 90 -14.60 -10.70 -17.97
CA ASP A 90 -14.72 -10.90 -19.42
C ASP A 90 -14.37 -9.64 -20.23
N GLN A 91 -14.16 -8.50 -19.56
CA GLN A 91 -13.81 -7.23 -20.18
C GLN A 91 -12.43 -6.76 -19.74
N ARG A 92 -11.66 -6.22 -20.69
CA ARG A 92 -10.35 -5.64 -20.41
C ARG A 92 -10.49 -4.22 -19.89
N CYS A 93 -9.80 -3.93 -18.80
CA CYS A 93 -9.73 -2.56 -18.32
C CYS A 93 -8.86 -1.70 -19.24
N THR A 94 -9.27 -0.46 -19.50
CA THR A 94 -8.50 0.49 -20.31
C THR A 94 -7.22 0.96 -19.61
N VAL A 95 -7.19 0.92 -18.27
CA VAL A 95 -6.02 1.29 -17.47
C VAL A 95 -4.93 0.22 -17.61
N SER A 96 -3.74 0.66 -18.02
CA SER A 96 -2.60 -0.22 -18.21
C SER A 96 -2.26 -1.03 -16.95
N GLN A 97 -1.93 -2.31 -17.13
CA GLN A 97 -1.60 -3.27 -16.06
C GLN A 97 -2.72 -3.57 -15.05
N CYS A 98 -3.92 -2.99 -15.17
CA CYS A 98 -5.02 -3.25 -14.26
C CYS A 98 -5.37 -4.75 -14.21
N ASP A 99 -5.59 -5.38 -15.36
CA ASP A 99 -5.97 -6.80 -15.43
C ASP A 99 -4.90 -7.71 -14.80
N TYR A 100 -3.63 -7.46 -15.12
CA TYR A 100 -2.48 -8.15 -14.52
C TYR A 100 -2.43 -8.00 -12.99
N LEU A 101 -2.66 -6.78 -12.49
CA LEU A 101 -2.65 -6.49 -11.07
C LEU A 101 -3.84 -7.11 -10.35
N ARG A 102 -5.05 -7.10 -10.96
CA ARG A 102 -6.23 -7.78 -10.43
C ARG A 102 -5.96 -9.26 -10.23
N ASP A 103 -5.40 -9.92 -11.24
CA ASP A 103 -5.01 -11.34 -11.17
C ASP A 103 -3.97 -11.59 -10.08
N LYS A 104 -2.93 -10.75 -10.01
CA LYS A 104 -1.91 -10.87 -8.95
C LYS A 104 -2.49 -10.69 -7.56
N ILE A 105 -3.37 -9.71 -7.37
CA ILE A 105 -4.04 -9.45 -6.09
C ILE A 105 -4.94 -10.63 -5.72
N ALA A 106 -5.70 -11.17 -6.67
CA ALA A 106 -6.56 -12.33 -6.44
C ALA A 106 -5.75 -13.57 -6.05
N ARG A 107 -4.69 -13.89 -6.80
CA ARG A 107 -3.78 -15.00 -6.48
C ARG A 107 -3.11 -14.83 -5.11
N LYS A 108 -2.68 -13.61 -4.78
CA LYS A 108 -2.11 -13.31 -3.47
C LYS A 108 -3.12 -13.57 -2.36
N ARG A 109 -4.35 -13.05 -2.49
CA ARG A 109 -5.42 -13.27 -1.49
C ARG A 109 -5.74 -14.75 -1.28
N GLU A 110 -5.76 -15.54 -2.35
CA GLU A 110 -5.99 -16.98 -2.25
C GLU A 110 -4.82 -17.69 -1.56
N ASN A 111 -3.58 -17.33 -1.90
CA ASN A 111 -2.40 -17.85 -1.22
C ASN A 111 -2.41 -17.51 0.28
N ASP A 112 -2.64 -16.24 0.61
CA ASP A 112 -2.71 -15.75 2.00
C ASP A 112 -3.80 -16.51 2.79
N ARG A 113 -4.94 -16.80 2.15
CA ARG A 113 -6.02 -17.60 2.76
C ARG A 113 -5.60 -19.05 3.00
N ARG A 114 -4.94 -19.67 2.04
CA ARG A 114 -4.44 -21.05 2.16
C ARG A 114 -3.41 -21.15 3.28
N GLU A 115 -2.42 -20.27 3.30
CA GLU A 115 -1.38 -20.23 4.34
C GLU A 115 -2.00 -20.03 5.73
N LEU A 116 -2.99 -19.14 5.86
CA LEU A 116 -3.72 -18.94 7.11
C LEU A 116 -4.46 -20.20 7.56
N GLN A 117 -5.07 -20.93 6.62
CA GLN A 117 -5.79 -22.17 6.93
C GLN A 117 -4.81 -23.28 7.37
N GLU A 118 -3.69 -23.44 6.68
CA GLU A 118 -2.64 -24.39 7.03
C GLU A 118 -2.06 -24.10 8.42
N ALA A 119 -1.80 -22.83 8.74
CA ALA A 119 -1.34 -22.41 10.05
C ALA A 119 -2.36 -22.75 11.16
N LYS A 120 -3.66 -22.51 10.92
CA LYS A 120 -4.73 -22.87 11.86
C LYS A 120 -4.79 -24.36 12.13
N VAL A 121 -4.72 -25.18 11.08
CA VAL A 121 -4.74 -26.65 11.20
C VAL A 121 -3.52 -27.13 11.98
N LYS A 122 -2.33 -26.61 11.67
CA LYS A 122 -1.09 -26.96 12.37
C LYS A 122 -1.17 -26.64 13.87
N ILE A 123 -1.64 -25.44 14.23
CA ILE A 123 -1.84 -25.05 15.63
C ILE A 123 -2.87 -25.95 16.31
N GLN A 124 -3.97 -26.29 15.63
CA GLN A 124 -5.00 -27.14 16.20
C GLN A 124 -4.49 -28.57 16.48
N ILE A 125 -3.68 -29.14 15.59
CA ILE A 125 -3.04 -30.45 15.81
C ILE A 125 -2.10 -30.38 17.00
N GLN A 126 -1.21 -29.38 17.04
CA GLN A 126 -0.28 -29.18 18.15
C GLN A 126 -0.99 -29.06 19.50
N LEU A 127 -2.08 -28.28 19.57
CA LEU A 127 -2.87 -28.15 20.79
C LEU A 127 -3.49 -29.46 21.26
N LYS A 128 -3.94 -30.33 20.34
CA LYS A 128 -4.49 -31.65 20.70
C LYS A 128 -3.42 -32.60 21.22
N GLU A 129 -2.23 -32.59 20.62
CA GLU A 129 -1.14 -33.51 20.94
C GLU A 129 -0.37 -33.11 22.20
N TRP A 130 -0.35 -31.81 22.55
CA TRP A 130 0.48 -31.33 23.66
C TRP A 130 -0.12 -31.67 25.03
N PRO A 131 0.73 -32.04 26.01
CA PRO A 131 0.32 -32.06 27.42
C PRO A 131 -0.18 -30.68 27.89
N VAL A 132 -1.01 -30.66 28.94
CA VAL A 132 -1.62 -29.43 29.47
C VAL A 132 -0.55 -28.43 29.88
N GLU A 133 0.51 -28.90 30.51
CA GLU A 133 1.62 -28.11 31.04
C GLU A 133 2.33 -27.36 29.91
N ARG A 134 2.56 -28.05 28.80
CA ARG A 134 3.18 -27.46 27.61
C ARG A 134 2.29 -26.39 26.98
N ARG A 135 0.97 -26.60 26.95
CA ARG A 135 0.03 -25.58 26.45
C ARG A 135 0.02 -24.34 27.34
N VAL A 136 0.01 -24.49 28.66
CA VAL A 136 0.05 -23.38 29.61
C VAL A 136 1.34 -22.58 29.44
N ALA A 137 2.49 -23.25 29.39
CA ALA A 137 3.78 -22.60 29.18
C ALA A 137 3.84 -21.82 27.84
N GLN A 138 3.27 -22.35 26.76
CA GLN A 138 3.22 -21.64 25.48
C GLN A 138 2.33 -20.39 25.55
N VAL A 139 1.15 -20.49 26.16
CA VAL A 139 0.25 -19.33 26.31
C VAL A 139 0.89 -18.23 27.16
N GLU A 140 1.62 -18.60 28.21
CA GLU A 140 2.37 -17.64 29.04
C GLU A 140 3.49 -16.95 28.25
N ALA A 141 4.25 -17.71 27.45
CA ALA A 141 5.30 -17.17 26.58
C ALA A 141 4.72 -16.23 25.51
N ASP A 142 3.65 -16.65 24.82
CA ASP A 142 2.96 -15.83 23.81
C ASP A 142 2.41 -14.54 24.43
N ARG A 143 1.85 -14.63 25.64
CA ARG A 143 1.39 -13.46 26.40
C ARG A 143 2.54 -12.48 26.66
N GLN A 144 3.69 -12.96 27.12
CA GLN A 144 4.86 -12.12 27.35
C GLN A 144 5.35 -11.46 26.05
N GLN A 145 5.39 -12.21 24.95
CA GLN A 145 5.78 -11.70 23.64
C GLN A 145 4.84 -10.60 23.13
N VAL A 146 3.52 -10.79 23.26
CA VAL A 146 2.52 -9.78 22.87
C VAL A 146 2.66 -8.52 23.73
N LEU A 147 2.87 -8.66 25.03
CA LEU A 147 3.10 -7.52 25.92
C LEU A 147 4.35 -6.74 25.53
N GLN A 148 5.44 -7.44 25.19
CA GLN A 148 6.67 -6.80 24.70
C GLN A 148 6.41 -6.06 23.38
N LEU A 149 5.73 -6.68 22.42
CA LEU A 149 5.37 -6.04 21.15
C LEU A 149 4.52 -4.77 21.38
N ILE A 150 3.56 -4.81 22.30
CA ILE A 150 2.74 -3.65 22.66
C ILE A 150 3.63 -2.54 23.26
N ALA A 151 4.57 -2.88 24.13
CA ALA A 151 5.51 -1.93 24.72
C ALA A 151 6.38 -1.28 23.63
N ASP A 152 6.90 -2.07 22.69
CA ASP A 152 7.72 -1.58 21.57
C ASP A 152 6.93 -0.65 20.65
N ILE A 153 5.69 -0.99 20.31
CA ILE A 153 4.81 -0.13 19.51
C ILE A 153 4.56 1.21 20.22
N ARG A 154 4.32 1.18 21.54
CA ARG A 154 4.13 2.40 22.32
C ARG A 154 5.40 3.26 22.34
N ALA A 155 6.54 2.66 22.64
CA ALA A 155 7.84 3.36 22.65
C ALA A 155 8.20 3.93 21.27
N GLY A 156 7.91 3.21 20.18
CA GLY A 156 8.11 3.68 18.80
C GLY A 156 7.23 4.88 18.44
N LYS A 157 5.96 4.88 18.88
CA LYS A 157 5.06 6.04 18.73
C LYS A 157 5.54 7.26 19.53
N THR A 158 6.16 7.06 20.69
CA THR A 158 6.74 8.16 21.50
C THR A 158 7.96 8.80 20.83
N ARG A 159 8.68 8.10 19.95
CA ARG A 159 9.87 8.62 19.23
C ARG A 159 9.55 9.40 17.95
N GLN A 160 8.31 9.36 17.45
CA GLN A 160 7.91 9.98 16.19
C GLN A 160 7.34 11.43 16.20
N PRO A 161 7.41 12.27 17.27
CA PRO A 161 6.99 13.69 17.15
C PRO A 161 8.06 14.74 16.77
N GLN A 162 9.35 14.43 16.56
CA GLN A 162 10.38 15.50 16.55
C GLN A 162 11.22 15.73 15.27
N VAL A 163 10.95 15.08 14.14
CA VAL A 163 11.82 15.24 12.93
C VAL A 163 11.25 16.19 11.86
N ILE A 164 10.07 16.80 12.05
CA ILE A 164 9.46 17.72 11.06
C ILE A 164 9.36 19.16 11.59
N GLN A 165 10.43 19.68 12.20
CA GLN A 165 10.49 21.11 12.56
C GLN A 165 11.91 21.69 12.65
N ALA A 166 12.83 21.20 11.82
CA ALA A 166 14.17 21.80 11.69
C ALA A 166 14.54 22.02 10.22
N GLN A 167 13.70 22.74 9.47
CA GLN A 167 14.08 23.26 8.15
C GLN A 167 13.20 24.43 7.70
N GLN A 168 13.09 25.48 8.52
CA GLN A 168 12.72 26.82 8.06
C GLN A 168 13.53 27.87 8.85
N GLN A 169 14.73 28.17 8.37
CA GLN A 169 15.36 29.46 8.63
C GLN A 169 15.33 30.27 7.32
N PRO A 170 14.64 31.42 7.26
CA PRO A 170 14.79 32.36 6.17
C PRO A 170 16.08 33.16 6.36
N MET A 171 16.98 33.08 5.39
CA MET A 171 18.15 33.94 5.28
C MET A 171 17.65 35.33 4.84
N MET A 172 17.66 36.31 5.74
CA MET A 172 17.39 37.70 5.42
C MET A 172 18.67 38.39 4.96
N SER A 173 18.53 39.07 3.83
CA SER A 173 19.54 39.78 3.07
C SER A 173 20.29 40.85 3.86
N THR A 174 21.59 40.93 3.59
CA THR A 174 22.46 42.06 3.89
C THR A 174 22.02 43.30 3.11
N SER A 175 21.96 44.45 3.79
CA SER A 175 22.20 45.76 3.18
C SER A 175 23.69 46.09 3.27
#